data_AF-A0A358S8N1-F1
#
_entry.id   AF-A0A358S8N1-F1
#
_cell.length_a   1.000
_cell.length_b   1.000
_cell.length_c   1.000
_cell.angle_alpha   90.00
_cell.angle_beta   90.00
_cell.angle_gamma   90.00
#
_symmetry.space_group_name_H-M   'P 1'
#
loop_
_entity.id
_entity.type
_entity.pdbx_description
1 polymer ?
#
loop_
_entity_poly.entity_id
_entity_poly.type
_entity_poly.pdbx_seq_one_letter_code
_entity_poly.pdbx_strand_id
1 'polypeptide(L)' 'MTRKPLHLLVNLLFLTAFLLVTFFGIGPVLLADGSMQERLFTLLLVLLILTGLLLLFRYVKSRIP' A
#
# COMPACT_ATOMS: atom_id res chain seq x y z
N MET A 1 0.40 28.31 12.22
CA MET A 1 1.22 27.18 11.72
C MET A 1 0.60 26.70 10.41
N THR A 2 1.27 26.88 9.27
CA THR A 2 0.78 26.44 7.96
C THR A 2 0.49 24.93 8.04
N ARG A 3 -0.70 24.44 7.63
CA ARG A 3 -1.07 23.00 7.67
C ARG A 3 -0.39 22.16 6.58
N LYS A 4 0.34 22.81 5.67
CA LYS A 4 1.11 22.21 4.57
C LYS A 4 2.07 21.07 4.98
N PRO A 5 2.81 21.13 6.12
CA PRO A 5 3.74 20.06 6.48
C PRO A 5 3.00 18.78 6.90
N LEU A 6 1.79 18.87 7.48
CA LEU A 6 1.00 17.68 7.85
C LEU A 6 0.52 16.93 6.61
N HIS A 7 0.00 17.65 5.61
CA HIS A 7 -0.39 17.07 4.32
C HIS A 7 0.79 16.42 3.60
N LEU A 8 1.97 17.07 3.62
CA LEU A 8 3.21 16.52 3.08
C LEU A 8 3.64 15.23 3.80
N LEU A 9 3.63 15.23 5.13
CA LEU A 9 4.01 14.08 5.94
C LEU A 9 3.10 12.88 5.65
N VAL A 10 1.79 13.10 5.58
CA VAL A 10 0.81 12.04 5.30
C VAL A 10 1.00 11.50 3.88
N ASN A 11 1.17 12.36 2.88
CA ASN A 11 1.44 11.92 1.52
C ASN A 11 2.75 11.11 1.43
N LEU A 12 3.82 11.55 2.10
CA LEU A 12 5.11 10.87 2.08
C LEU A 12 5.06 9.51 2.79
N LEU A 13 4.36 9.43 3.93
CA LEU A 13 4.14 8.20 4.68
C LEU A 13 3.38 7.17 3.82
N PHE A 14 2.25 7.57 3.23
CA PHE A 14 1.45 6.66 2.39
C PHE A 14 2.18 6.30 1.10
N LEU A 15 2.89 7.24 0.46
CA LEU A 15 3.72 6.94 -0.72
C LEU A 15 4.75 5.86 -0.40
N THR A 16 5.48 6.02 0.71
CA THR A 16 6.46 5.02 1.16
C THR A 16 5.78 3.69 1.44
N ALA A 17 4.64 3.68 2.13
CA ALA A 17 3.89 2.45 2.40
C ALA A 17 3.43 1.74 1.12
N PHE A 18 2.92 2.48 0.13
CA PHE A 18 2.54 1.92 -1.18
C PHE A 18 3.75 1.32 -1.88
N LEU A 19 4.87 2.04 -1.95
CA LEU A 19 6.09 1.56 -2.59
C LEU A 19 6.61 0.27 -1.92
N LEU A 20 6.64 0.24 -0.59
CA LEU A 20 7.08 -0.94 0.16
C LEU A 20 6.16 -2.14 -0.10
N VAL A 21 4.84 -1.96 0.02
CA VAL A 21 3.89 -3.06 -0.20
C VAL A 21 3.92 -3.53 -1.65
N THR A 22 4.02 -2.63 -2.64
CA THR A 22 4.11 -3.03 -4.04
C THR A 22 5.43 -3.78 -4.31
N PHE A 23 6.56 -3.25 -3.87
CA PHE A 23 7.87 -3.87 -4.13
C PHE A 23 8.00 -5.23 -3.43
N PHE A 24 7.74 -5.27 -2.12
CA PHE A 24 7.86 -6.50 -1.32
C PHE A 24 6.67 -7.45 -1.49
N GLY A 25 5.51 -6.99 -1.92
CA GLY A 25 4.34 -7.84 -2.17
C GLY A 25 4.37 -8.51 -3.54
N ILE A 26 4.79 -7.79 -4.59
CA ILE A 26 4.92 -8.38 -5.94
C ILE A 26 6.12 -9.34 -6.00
N GLY A 27 7.19 -9.10 -5.23
CA GLY A 27 8.37 -9.98 -5.18
C GLY A 27 8.01 -11.47 -5.00
N PRO A 28 7.30 -11.86 -3.94
CA PRO A 28 6.80 -13.23 -3.75
C PRO A 28 5.92 -13.74 -4.88
N VAL A 29 5.07 -12.89 -5.48
CA VAL A 29 4.24 -13.29 -6.62
C VAL A 29 5.08 -13.66 -7.84
N LEU A 30 6.21 -12.99 -8.05
CA LEU A 30 7.08 -13.20 -9.21
C LEU A 30 8.16 -14.26 -8.96
N LEU A 31 8.67 -14.34 -7.74
CA LEU A 31 9.91 -15.05 -7.41
C LEU A 31 9.70 -16.27 -6.48
N ALA A 32 8.52 -16.45 -5.89
CA ALA A 32 8.27 -17.65 -5.09
C ALA A 32 8.20 -18.88 -6.00
N ASP A 33 8.89 -19.94 -5.58
CA ASP A 33 8.89 -21.25 -6.23
C ASP A 33 7.60 -22.06 -5.96
N GLY A 34 6.51 -21.36 -5.65
CA GLY A 34 5.20 -21.93 -5.38
C GLY A 34 4.44 -22.24 -6.66
N SER A 35 3.42 -23.10 -6.52
CA SER A 35 2.44 -23.37 -7.56
C SER A 35 1.75 -22.08 -8.04
N MET A 36 1.21 -22.12 -9.25
CA MET A 36 0.45 -20.98 -9.80
C MET A 36 -0.70 -20.56 -8.86
N GLN A 37 -1.33 -21.52 -8.19
CA GLN A 37 -2.42 -21.24 -7.25
C GLN A 37 -1.93 -20.45 -6.02
N GLU A 38 -0.81 -20.84 -5.42
CA GLU A 38 -0.22 -20.12 -4.28
C GLU A 38 0.15 -18.68 -4.66
N ARG A 39 0.77 -18.50 -5.83
CA ARG A 39 1.15 -17.18 -6.35
C ARG A 39 -0.07 -16.28 -6.57
N LEU A 40 -1.19 -16.84 -7.06
CA LEU A 40 -2.45 -16.10 -7.21
C LEU A 40 -3.07 -15.72 -5.86
N PHE A 41 -2.99 -16.58 -4.84
CA PHE A 41 -3.41 -16.23 -3.49
C PHE A 41 -2.52 -15.13 -2.89
N THR A 42 -1.21 -15.19 -3.09
CA THR A 42 -0.29 -14.11 -2.68
C THR A 42 -0.64 -12.80 -3.38
N LEU A 43 -0.91 -12.85 -4.70
CA LEU A 43 -1.34 -11.67 -5.46
C LEU A 43 -2.64 -11.09 -4.91
N LEU A 44 -3.64 -11.94 -4.64
CA LEU A 44 -4.91 -11.50 -4.06
C LEU A 44 -4.70 -10.80 -2.70
N LEU A 45 -3.84 -11.36 -1.83
CA LEU A 45 -3.51 -10.76 -0.55
C LEU A 45 -2.85 -9.38 -0.72
N VAL A 46 -1.89 -9.25 -1.63
CA VAL A 46 -1.22 -7.98 -1.94
C VAL A 46 -2.24 -6.94 -2.44
N LEU A 47 -3.15 -7.34 -3.33
CA LEU A 47 -4.20 -6.45 -3.84
C LEU A 47 -5.17 -6.00 -2.74
N LEU A 48 -5.53 -6.88 -1.79
CA LEU A 48 -6.35 -6.54 -0.64
C LEU A 48 -5.65 -5.52 0.28
N ILE A 49 -4.35 -5.72 0.53
CA ILE A 49 -3.55 -4.78 1.34
C ILE A 49 -3.47 -3.41 0.64
N LEU A 50 -3.18 -3.38 -0.67
CA LEU A 50 -3.12 -2.13 -1.43
C LEU A 50 -4.47 -1.41 -1.47
N THR A 51 -5.56 -2.16 -1.62
CA THR A 51 -6.93 -1.61 -1.58
C THR A 51 -7.24 -1.04 -0.21
N GLY A 52 -6.93 -1.78 0.87
CA GLY A 52 -7.09 -1.30 2.24
C GLY A 52 -6.28 -0.04 2.51
N LEU A 53 -5.03 0.00 2.04
CA LEU A 53 -4.14 1.16 2.18
C LEU A 53 -4.68 2.38 1.43
N LEU A 54 -5.27 2.20 0.24
CA LEU A 54 -5.94 3.26 -0.53
C LEU A 54 -7.17 3.80 0.20
N LEU A 55 -8.02 2.93 0.72
CA LEU A 55 -9.19 3.34 1.50
C LEU A 55 -8.77 4.08 2.76
N LEU A 56 -7.75 3.59 3.47
CA LEU A 56 -7.19 4.24 4.65
C LEU A 56 -6.60 5.61 4.29
N PHE A 57 -5.86 5.74 3.20
CA PHE A 57 -5.33 7.03 2.74
C PHE A 57 -6.46 8.03 2.48
N ARG A 58 -7.50 7.61 1.75
CA ARG A 58 -8.66 8.45 1.46
C ARG A 58 -9.38 8.88 2.74
N TYR A 59 -9.54 7.96 3.68
CA TYR A 59 -10.14 8.24 4.98
C TYR A 59 -9.29 9.22 5.80
N VAL A 60 -7.99 8.99 5.95
CA VAL A 60 -7.10 9.90 6.69
C VAL A 60 -7.09 11.28 6.04
N LYS A 61 -6.98 11.35 4.71
CA LYS A 61 -6.97 12.62 3.97
C LYS A 61 -8.28 13.40 4.10
N SER A 62 -9.44 12.72 4.22
CA SER A 62 -10.73 13.38 4.44
C SER A 62 -10.91 13.91 5.87
N ARG A 63 -10.13 13.40 6.83
CA ARG A 63 -10.15 13.84 8.24
C ARG A 63 -9.12 14.91 8.56
N ILE A 64 -8.12 15.13 7.70
CA ILE A 64 -7.14 16.20 7.89
C ILE A 64 -7.78 17.53 7.52
N PRO A 65 -7.77 18.51 8.44
CA PRO A 65 -8.44 19.79 8.22
C PRO A 65 -7.58 20.78 7.41
#